data_AF-A0A3S1FZW0-F1
#
_entry.id   AF-A0A3S1FZW0-F1
#
_cell.length_a   1.000
_cell.length_b   1.000
_cell.length_c   1.000
_cell.angle_alpha   90.00
_cell.angle_beta   90.00
_cell.angle_gamma   90.00
#
_symmetry.space_group_name_H-M   'P 1'
#
loop_
_entity.id
_entity.type
_entity.pdbx_description
1 polymer ?
#
loop_
_entity_poly.entity_id
_entity_poly.type
_entity_poly.pdbx_seq_one_letter_code
_entity_poly.pdbx_strand_id
1 'polypeptide(L)'
;GGIWCSTEDPAATFEVEAGVTRGMGGPTFNFRGNLEIPSRPPGDSLRKTVFENSNLTQYWLDGKELRLNIYREHEVAQKINSVELTILTKTSDEGVYDGSYTLSIYDAAADTDQDGKPVEISGKVSCGAE
;
A
#
# COMPACT_ATOMS: atom_id res chain seq x y z
N GLY A 1 0.32 17.66 -10.88
CA GLY A 1 -0.24 16.34 -11.15
C GLY A 1 -0.04 15.46 -9.96
N GLY A 2 -0.93 14.53 -9.75
CA GLY A 2 -0.91 13.62 -8.60
C GLY A 2 -1.36 12.23 -9.00
N ILE A 3 -1.01 11.25 -8.18
CA ILE A 3 -1.61 9.92 -8.20
C ILE A 3 -2.30 9.69 -6.87
N TRP A 4 -3.36 8.90 -6.90
CA TRP A 4 -4.07 8.47 -5.71
C TRP A 4 -4.61 7.07 -5.95
N CYS A 5 -4.68 6.27 -4.88
CA CYS A 5 -5.27 4.94 -4.89
C CYS A 5 -6.03 4.73 -3.59
N SER A 6 -7.22 4.14 -3.67
CA SER A 6 -8.02 3.82 -2.49
C SER A 6 -8.81 2.53 -2.63
N THR A 7 -9.14 1.96 -1.47
CA THR A 7 -10.07 0.84 -1.35
C THR A 7 -10.83 0.92 -0.02
N GLU A 8 -12.08 0.49 -0.05
CA GLU A 8 -12.97 0.35 1.11
C GLU A 8 -13.41 -1.11 1.25
N ASP A 9 -12.45 -2.03 1.20
CA ASP A 9 -12.70 -3.45 1.40
C ASP A 9 -12.91 -3.75 2.90
N PRO A 10 -13.88 -4.63 3.27
CA PRO A 10 -14.02 -5.07 4.65
C PRO A 10 -12.76 -5.68 5.27
N ALA A 11 -11.86 -6.24 4.45
CA ALA A 11 -10.61 -6.83 4.90
C ALA A 11 -9.47 -5.81 5.08
N ALA A 12 -9.44 -4.75 4.27
CA ALA A 12 -8.47 -3.66 4.37
C ALA A 12 -9.04 -2.38 3.77
N THR A 13 -8.88 -1.27 4.48
CA THR A 13 -9.23 0.07 4.00
C THR A 13 -7.96 0.90 3.88
N PHE A 14 -7.69 1.48 2.72
CA PHE A 14 -6.55 2.38 2.58
C PHE A 14 -6.80 3.50 1.58
N GLU A 15 -6.03 4.56 1.75
CA GLU A 15 -5.91 5.67 0.83
C GLU A 15 -4.45 6.10 0.79
N VAL A 16 -3.89 6.20 -0.42
CA VAL A 16 -2.53 6.67 -0.65
C VAL A 16 -2.53 7.70 -1.77
N GLU A 17 -1.65 8.69 -1.66
CA GLU A 17 -1.50 9.74 -2.67
C GLU A 17 -0.05 10.22 -2.75
N ALA A 18 0.33 10.72 -3.92
CA ALA A 18 1.62 11.38 -4.15
C ALA A 18 1.53 12.43 -5.26
N GLY A 19 2.38 13.45 -5.16
CA GLY A 19 2.64 14.35 -6.29
C GLY A 19 3.50 13.67 -7.34
N VAL A 20 3.17 13.86 -8.62
CA VAL A 20 3.99 13.41 -9.76
C VAL A 20 4.44 14.61 -10.59
N THR A 21 5.68 14.52 -11.09
CA THR A 21 6.21 15.52 -12.02
C THR A 21 5.87 15.13 -13.47
N ARG A 22 5.65 16.14 -14.32
CA ARG A 22 5.36 15.90 -15.74
C ARG A 22 6.62 15.41 -16.44
N GLY A 23 6.68 14.12 -16.72
CA GLY A 23 7.78 13.44 -17.41
C GLY A 23 7.76 11.96 -17.06
N MET A 24 7.82 11.08 -18.07
CA MET A 24 7.82 9.62 -17.87
C MET A 24 8.95 9.22 -16.91
N GLY A 25 8.62 8.85 -15.67
CA GLY A 25 9.58 8.43 -14.64
C GLY A 25 10.19 9.55 -13.77
N GLY A 26 9.62 10.76 -13.76
CA GLY A 26 10.04 11.80 -12.81
C GLY A 26 9.61 11.48 -11.36
N PRO A 27 10.44 11.79 -10.34
CA PRO A 27 10.24 11.32 -8.97
C PRO A 27 8.87 11.71 -8.43
N THR A 28 8.24 10.79 -7.69
CA THR A 28 7.12 11.12 -6.81
C THR A 28 7.61 11.98 -5.65
N PHE A 29 6.78 12.89 -5.17
CA PHE A 29 7.08 13.70 -3.99
C PHE A 29 5.86 13.79 -3.09
N ASN A 30 6.11 13.95 -1.78
CA ASN A 30 5.07 14.02 -0.75
C ASN A 30 4.14 12.80 -0.76
N PHE A 31 4.68 11.59 -0.97
CA PHE A 31 3.88 10.38 -0.81
C PHE A 31 3.41 10.25 0.64
N ARG A 32 2.11 9.98 0.81
CA ARG A 32 1.47 9.78 2.11
C ARG A 32 0.30 8.81 1.95
N GLY A 33 -0.05 8.14 3.04
CA GLY A 33 -1.25 7.33 3.04
C GLY A 33 -1.59 6.74 4.40
N ASN A 34 -2.77 6.14 4.46
CA ASN A 34 -3.28 5.48 5.65
C ASN A 34 -3.77 4.09 5.26
N LEU A 35 -3.50 3.12 6.11
CA LEU A 35 -3.99 1.75 6.02
C LEU A 35 -4.66 1.37 7.34
N GLU A 36 -5.84 0.77 7.26
CA GLU A 36 -6.52 0.13 8.37
C GLU A 36 -6.85 -1.34 8.01
N ILE A 37 -6.62 -2.23 8.97
CA ILE A 37 -6.93 -3.66 8.88
C ILE A 37 -8.00 -3.98 9.95
N PRO A 38 -9.30 -3.89 9.62
CA PRO A 38 -10.38 -3.90 10.62
C PRO A 38 -10.45 -5.17 11.47
N SER A 39 -9.98 -6.30 10.94
CA SER A 39 -9.98 -7.61 11.61
C SER A 39 -9.00 -7.68 12.79
N ARG A 40 -8.01 -6.78 12.88
CA ARG A 40 -7.02 -6.77 13.96
C ARG A 40 -7.57 -6.14 15.24
N PRO A 41 -7.19 -6.63 16.44
CA PRO A 41 -7.73 -6.13 17.70
C PRO A 41 -7.34 -4.66 17.98
N PRO A 42 -8.15 -3.91 18.73
CA PRO A 42 -7.77 -2.57 19.19
C PRO A 42 -6.47 -2.61 20.01
N GLY A 43 -5.56 -1.67 19.77
CA GLY A 43 -4.25 -1.60 20.43
C GLY A 43 -3.14 -2.36 19.70
N ASP A 44 -3.47 -3.09 18.64
CA ASP A 44 -2.48 -3.68 17.74
C ASP A 44 -1.84 -2.61 16.85
N SER A 45 -0.50 -2.56 16.85
CA SER A 45 0.27 -1.58 16.07
C SER A 45 0.12 -1.73 14.56
N LEU A 46 -0.26 -2.91 14.08
CA LEU A 46 -0.49 -3.19 12.65
C LEU A 46 -1.94 -2.93 12.24
N ARG A 47 -2.86 -2.69 13.18
CA ARG A 47 -4.26 -2.38 12.83
C ARG A 47 -4.35 -1.10 12.03
N LYS A 48 -3.54 -0.09 12.38
CA LYS A 48 -3.48 1.20 11.69
C LYS A 48 -2.05 1.54 11.36
N THR A 49 -1.79 1.80 10.09
CA THR A 49 -0.47 2.15 9.58
C THR A 49 -0.56 3.45 8.81
N VAL A 50 0.31 4.40 9.15
CA VAL A 50 0.50 5.63 8.39
C VAL A 50 1.73 5.44 7.52
N PHE A 51 1.60 5.71 6.23
CA PHE A 51 2.70 5.71 5.29
C PHE A 51 3.21 7.13 5.05
N GLU A 52 4.52 7.25 4.98
CA GLU A 52 5.24 8.48 4.69
C GLU A 52 6.06 8.30 3.41
N ASN A 53 6.66 9.39 2.93
CA ASN A 53 7.35 9.40 1.65
C ASN A 53 8.46 8.34 1.53
N SER A 54 9.11 7.97 2.64
CA SER A 54 10.13 6.92 2.68
C SER A 54 9.58 5.50 2.52
N ASN A 55 8.27 5.30 2.66
CA ASN A 55 7.63 3.99 2.56
C ASN A 55 7.29 3.59 1.12
N LEU A 56 7.24 4.53 0.17
CA LEU A 56 7.07 4.20 -1.24
C LEU A 56 8.40 3.67 -1.80
N THR A 57 8.51 2.36 -1.96
CA THR A 57 9.75 1.69 -2.37
C THR A 57 9.91 1.72 -3.89
N GLN A 58 8.81 1.52 -4.62
CA GLN A 58 8.78 1.47 -6.08
C GLN A 58 7.46 2.04 -6.61
N TYR A 59 7.55 2.72 -7.75
CA TYR A 59 6.37 3.16 -8.49
C TYR A 59 6.58 3.01 -10.00
N TRP A 60 5.48 2.86 -10.73
CA TRP A 60 5.43 2.88 -12.19
C TRP A 60 4.20 3.67 -12.64
N LEU A 61 4.39 4.58 -13.59
CA LEU A 61 3.31 5.33 -14.23
C LEU A 61 3.70 5.65 -15.67
N ASP A 62 2.98 5.07 -16.65
CA ASP A 62 3.26 5.24 -18.08
C ASP A 62 2.02 5.58 -18.93
N GLY A 63 0.90 5.92 -18.27
CA GLY A 63 -0.38 6.19 -18.92
C GLY A 63 -1.20 4.93 -19.25
N LYS A 64 -0.61 3.74 -19.16
CA LYS A 64 -1.31 2.46 -19.32
C LYS A 64 -1.44 1.71 -18.01
N GLU A 65 -0.47 1.89 -17.13
CA GLU A 65 -0.37 1.18 -15.86
C GLU A 65 0.05 2.16 -14.77
N LEU A 66 -0.56 1.98 -13.59
CA LEU A 66 -0.12 2.59 -12.35
C LEU A 66 0.16 1.46 -11.36
N ARG A 67 1.42 1.36 -10.92
CA ARG A 67 1.85 0.33 -9.97
C ARG A 67 2.57 0.97 -8.81
N LEU A 68 2.30 0.50 -7.61
CA LEU A 68 2.93 0.97 -6.39
C LEU A 68 3.33 -0.22 -5.53
N ASN A 69 4.52 -0.16 -4.95
CA ASN A 69 4.92 -1.04 -3.84
C ASN A 69 5.29 -0.14 -2.67
N ILE A 70 4.66 -0.41 -1.53
CA ILE A 70 4.77 0.39 -0.32
C ILE A 70 5.14 -0.55 0.82
N TYR A 71 6.20 -0.22 1.54
CA TYR A 71 6.71 -1.05 2.62
C TYR A 71 6.91 -0.22 3.88
N ARG A 72 6.44 -0.75 5.01
CA ARG A 72 6.67 -0.14 6.32
C ARG A 72 6.92 -1.17 7.39
N GLU A 73 8.00 -0.94 8.13
CA GLU A 73 8.34 -1.68 9.34
C GLU A 73 7.76 -1.00 10.57
N HIS A 74 7.32 -1.83 11.50
CA HIS A 74 6.84 -1.47 12.82
C HIS A 74 7.71 -2.21 13.83
N GLU A 75 8.58 -1.48 14.52
CA GLU A 75 9.33 -2.03 15.64
C GLU A 75 8.56 -1.77 16.94
N VAL A 76 8.11 -2.84 17.60
CA VAL A 76 7.43 -2.76 18.90
C VAL A 76 8.00 -3.81 19.83
N ALA A 77 8.51 -3.39 20.98
CA ALA A 77 8.99 -4.29 22.05
C ALA A 77 9.96 -5.38 21.56
N GLN A 78 10.94 -5.00 20.73
CA GLN A 78 11.97 -5.88 20.13
C GLN A 78 11.44 -6.93 19.14
N LYS A 79 10.20 -6.79 18.68
CA LYS A 79 9.66 -7.54 17.54
C LYS A 79 9.57 -6.63 16.33
N ILE A 80 10.07 -7.11 15.20
CA ILE A 80 9.94 -6.44 13.91
C ILE A 80 8.71 -7.02 13.23
N ASN A 81 7.70 -6.18 13.06
CA ASN A 81 6.55 -6.47 12.23
C ASN A 81 6.64 -5.59 10.98
N SER A 82 6.03 -6.00 9.88
CA SER A 82 5.98 -5.14 8.70
C SER A 82 4.72 -5.37 7.87
N VAL A 83 4.40 -4.36 7.07
CA VAL A 83 3.35 -4.44 6.06
C VAL A 83 3.93 -4.06 4.71
N GLU A 84 3.53 -4.82 3.70
CA GLU A 84 3.83 -4.55 2.30
C GLU A 84 2.51 -4.44 1.54
N LEU A 85 2.27 -3.29 0.92
CA LEU A 85 1.12 -3.04 0.06
C LEU A 85 1.58 -2.93 -1.38
N THR A 86 1.17 -3.90 -2.19
CA THR A 86 1.39 -3.93 -3.63
C THR A 86 0.09 -3.60 -4.35
N ILE A 87 0.13 -2.59 -5.23
CA ILE A 87 -1.00 -2.16 -6.05
C ILE A 87 -0.63 -2.36 -7.52
N LEU A 88 -1.46 -3.11 -8.25
CA LEU A 88 -1.29 -3.38 -9.66
C LEU A 88 -2.56 -2.97 -10.40
N THR A 89 -2.47 -1.94 -11.22
CA THR A 89 -3.61 -1.41 -11.98
C THR A 89 -3.29 -1.22 -13.45
N LYS A 90 -4.34 -1.13 -14.26
CA LYS A 90 -4.30 -0.77 -15.67
C LYS A 90 -5.31 0.32 -15.96
N THR A 91 -5.03 1.16 -16.96
CA THR A 91 -5.95 2.21 -17.39
C THR A 91 -7.27 1.58 -17.84
N SER A 92 -8.36 2.03 -17.24
CA SER A 92 -9.72 1.69 -17.62
C SER A 92 -10.37 2.83 -18.38
N ASP A 93 -10.02 4.06 -18.04
CA ASP A 93 -10.43 5.29 -18.71
C ASP A 93 -9.31 6.35 -18.62
N GLU A 94 -9.49 7.51 -19.26
CA GLU A 94 -8.46 8.56 -19.26
C GLU A 94 -8.17 9.05 -17.84
N GLY A 95 -6.95 8.82 -17.34
CA GLY A 95 -6.56 9.18 -15.98
C GLY A 95 -7.12 8.26 -14.88
N VAL A 96 -7.87 7.21 -15.23
CA VAL A 96 -8.45 6.24 -14.28
C VAL A 96 -7.78 4.88 -14.46
N TYR A 97 -7.43 4.25 -13.34
CA TYR A 97 -6.78 2.95 -13.32
C TYR A 97 -7.45 2.02 -12.32
N ASP A 98 -7.92 0.87 -12.79
CA ASP A 98 -8.53 -0.15 -11.94
C ASP A 98 -7.65 -1.39 -11.87
N GLY A 99 -7.70 -2.08 -10.73
CA GLY A 99 -6.95 -3.31 -10.56
C GLY A 99 -7.14 -3.95 -9.21
N SER A 100 -6.05 -4.52 -8.70
CA SER A 100 -6.04 -5.24 -7.44
C SER A 100 -4.91 -4.76 -6.54
N TYR A 101 -5.12 -4.93 -5.24
CA TYR A 101 -4.07 -4.81 -4.25
C TYR A 101 -3.80 -6.17 -3.61
N THR A 102 -2.58 -6.32 -3.11
CA THR A 102 -2.16 -7.38 -2.19
C THR A 102 -1.47 -6.71 -1.01
N LEU A 103 -1.98 -6.99 0.19
CA LEU A 103 -1.44 -6.56 1.46
C LEU A 103 -0.84 -7.77 2.18
N SER A 104 0.47 -7.78 2.31
CA SER A 104 1.23 -8.83 2.99
C SER A 104 1.62 -8.34 4.38
N ILE A 105 1.19 -9.08 5.41
CA ILE A 105 1.37 -8.71 6.81
C ILE A 105 2.34 -9.69 7.44
N TYR A 106 3.51 -9.18 7.82
CA TYR A 106 4.55 -9.93 8.51
C TYR A 106 4.44 -9.66 10.00
N ASP A 107 3.92 -10.64 10.74
CA ASP A 107 3.68 -10.54 12.17
C ASP A 107 4.55 -11.54 12.95
N ALA A 108 5.60 -11.03 13.59
CA ALA A 108 6.54 -11.83 14.37
C ALA A 108 5.91 -12.43 15.64
N ALA A 109 4.71 -12.00 16.06
CA ALA A 109 3.99 -12.62 17.16
C ALA A 109 3.10 -13.78 16.73
N ALA A 110 2.68 -13.82 15.46
CA ALA A 110 1.87 -14.89 14.88
C ALA A 110 2.72 -16.04 14.29
N ASP A 111 4.00 -15.80 14.03
CA ASP A 111 4.92 -16.80 13.48
C ASP A 111 5.43 -17.78 14.57
N THR A 112 4.59 -18.75 14.93
CA THR A 112 4.95 -19.84 15.86
C THR A 112 5.67 -21.01 15.17
N ASP A 113 5.62 -21.09 13.83
CA ASP A 113 6.16 -22.19 13.03
C ASP A 113 7.49 -21.85 12.31
N GLN A 114 7.94 -20.58 12.34
CA GLN A 114 9.23 -20.09 11.80
C GLN A 114 9.39 -20.20 10.27
N ASP A 115 8.31 -20.20 9.49
CA ASP A 115 8.43 -20.17 8.03
C ASP A 115 8.40 -18.73 7.48
N GLY A 116 8.17 -17.70 8.32
CA GLY A 116 8.23 -16.28 7.95
C GLY A 116 7.21 -15.84 6.91
N LYS A 117 6.18 -16.66 6.64
CA LYS A 117 5.19 -16.39 5.58
C LYS A 117 4.21 -15.30 6.03
N PRO A 118 4.01 -14.25 5.23
CA PRO A 118 3.04 -13.22 5.57
C PRO A 118 1.62 -13.74 5.48
N VAL A 119 0.72 -13.11 6.24
CA VAL A 119 -0.72 -13.21 5.99
C VAL A 119 -1.05 -12.25 4.86
N GLU A 120 -1.61 -12.79 3.78
CA GLU A 120 -1.97 -11.99 2.60
C GLU A 120 -3.48 -11.68 2.57
N ILE A 121 -3.79 -10.41 2.31
CA ILE A 121 -5.14 -9.93 2.02
C ILE A 121 -5.10 -9.37 0.60
N SER A 122 -6.06 -9.72 -0.23
CA SER A 122 -6.15 -9.19 -1.60
C SER A 122 -7.57 -8.73 -1.89
N GLY A 123 -7.68 -7.67 -2.69
CA GLY A 123 -8.96 -7.10 -3.06
C GLY A 123 -8.84 -6.18 -4.27
N LYS A 124 -9.92 -5.45 -4.57
CA LYS A 124 -9.94 -4.47 -5.66
C LYS A 124 -9.45 -3.12 -5.18
N VAL A 125 -8.86 -2.36 -6.09
CA VAL A 125 -8.42 -0.98 -5.86
C VAL A 125 -8.76 -0.15 -7.08
N SER A 126 -9.13 1.11 -6.83
CA SER A 126 -9.27 2.11 -7.87
C SER A 126 -8.27 3.22 -7.63
N CYS A 127 -7.65 3.68 -8.70
CA CYS A 127 -6.63 4.70 -8.69
C CYS A 127 -6.86 5.72 -9.80
N GLY A 128 -6.21 6.88 -9.68
CA GLY A 128 -6.15 7.82 -10.77
C GLY A 128 -4.85 8.60 -10.86
N ALA A 129 -4.70 9.32 -11.97
CA ALA A 129 -3.60 10.25 -12.22
C ALA A 129 -4.08 11.54 -12.91
N GLU A 130 -3.56 12.69 -12.47
CA GLU A 130 -3.79 14.05 -13.03
C GLU A 130 -2.48 14.78 -13.33
#